data_AF-A0A239BMM6-F1
#
_entry.id   AF-A0A239BMM6-F1
#
_cell.length_a   1.000
_cell.length_b   1.000
_cell.length_c   1.000
_cell.angle_alpha   90.00
_cell.angle_beta   90.00
_cell.angle_gamma   90.00
#
_symmetry.space_group_name_H-M   'P 1'
#
loop_
_entity.id
_entity.type
_entity.pdbx_description
1 polymer ?
#
loop_
_entity_poly.entity_id
_entity_poly.type
_entity_poly.pdbx_seq_one_letter_code
_entity_poly.pdbx_strand_id
1 'polypeptide(L)'
;MKYISLIDELGISVHSIQAINTTRIEQLQKQLEFEAVLDTDIKITELSQLISQLESPDFIEATIFIERHLWLKKILLGRPEDLDNTSFDSTYDPRAITPYSKAYTTPFLLNTLTHTLSYLLKERKLQLFTRIVSQKRFFSDEVNQTIITFLATQINNAKNILSERKLKESQESISFLHHSDFIASLNIHIASLTDEITEINSTVIRMYNLNQNTRNHEWDFAISVMTAFGKLSLPNKEQQEVFAKNASKAKSSKFNPDIARFDTSNSQNNNAKATYIIIAFVGVIFIAIIATIPFINRSGTIDYYYEDDTDVPIEEVFKDNQQNASNDDDTNADEDASSEGDDEKKPIISKTPIYEVQTIEAKPQRTINPEYITLPKQSKGYSQDSHIRFLYSLKNKVSKGDDMDALEIIRVTPYTNPYPKTFNTIQTNLSNNTDQLEVTNSTQKELIIFKLQNGVDEAIIIPKEDKTVLNFKQGDSIAFYAGNDFTSSKFSHFTRAQDISNIYEIKSLSTAAKIEVLPFKDNSGSAKSTKFHRSVESLKLQNLEAKKLKPIESLYTDFYNSLYGK
;
A
#
# COMPACT_ATOMS: atom_id res chain seq x y z
N MET A 1 -17.55 11.16 -14.72
CA MET A 1 -17.18 11.02 -16.16
C MET A 1 -16.71 9.58 -16.38
N LYS A 2 -16.94 8.99 -17.56
CA LYS A 2 -16.34 7.68 -17.91
C LYS A 2 -14.94 7.92 -18.49
N TYR A 3 -14.05 6.93 -18.39
CA TYR A 3 -12.79 6.96 -19.13
C TYR A 3 -13.05 6.75 -20.62
N ILE A 4 -12.22 7.35 -21.47
CA ILE A 4 -12.27 7.24 -22.94
C ILE A 4 -10.88 6.81 -23.40
N SER A 5 -10.80 5.74 -24.18
CA SER A 5 -9.54 5.25 -24.74
C SER A 5 -9.26 5.94 -26.07
N LEU A 6 -8.25 6.81 -26.12
CA LEU A 6 -7.80 7.42 -27.38
C LEU A 6 -7.32 6.36 -28.40
N ILE A 7 -6.93 5.17 -27.95
CA ILE A 7 -6.57 4.03 -28.81
C ILE A 7 -7.82 3.41 -29.45
N ASP A 8 -8.87 3.15 -28.67
CA ASP A 8 -10.08 2.49 -29.18
C ASP A 8 -10.90 3.42 -30.09
N GLU A 9 -10.97 4.71 -29.76
CA GLU A 9 -11.79 5.69 -30.50
C GLU A 9 -11.10 6.22 -31.77
N LEU A 10 -9.76 6.39 -31.77
CA LEU A 10 -9.01 6.97 -32.91
C LEU A 10 -8.18 5.94 -33.70
N GLY A 11 -8.20 4.67 -33.31
CA GLY A 11 -7.45 3.57 -33.96
C GLY A 11 -5.92 3.68 -33.86
N ILE A 12 -5.38 4.49 -32.94
CA ILE A 12 -3.94 4.77 -32.82
C ILE A 12 -3.22 3.78 -31.91
N SER A 13 -1.92 3.55 -32.13
CA SER A 13 -1.12 2.62 -31.31
C SER A 13 -0.48 3.28 -30.09
N VAL A 14 -0.13 2.47 -29.07
CA VAL A 14 0.68 2.91 -27.92
C VAL A 14 2.01 3.54 -28.34
N HIS A 15 2.64 3.05 -29.43
CA HIS A 15 3.85 3.66 -29.99
C HIS A 15 3.58 5.01 -30.67
N SER A 16 2.42 5.17 -31.31
CA SER A 16 1.98 6.44 -31.90
C SER A 16 1.76 7.52 -30.83
N ILE A 17 1.23 7.14 -29.67
CA ILE A 17 1.11 8.04 -28.50
C ILE A 17 2.48 8.31 -27.86
N GLN A 18 3.36 7.30 -27.76
CA GLN A 18 4.70 7.46 -27.17
C GLN A 18 5.65 8.34 -28.01
N ALA A 19 5.43 8.44 -29.32
CA ALA A 19 6.22 9.25 -30.25
C ALA A 19 5.48 10.52 -30.72
N ILE A 20 4.47 10.97 -29.97
CA ILE A 20 3.62 12.10 -30.37
C ILE A 20 4.35 13.45 -30.28
N ASN A 21 3.96 14.38 -31.15
CA ASN A 21 4.45 15.76 -31.21
C ASN A 21 3.34 16.68 -31.71
N THR A 22 3.54 18.01 -31.65
CA THR A 22 2.54 19.02 -32.03
C THR A 22 1.94 18.77 -33.42
N THR A 23 2.76 18.47 -34.43
CA THR A 23 2.29 18.16 -35.79
C THR A 23 1.41 16.91 -35.84
N ARG A 24 1.66 15.91 -34.98
CA ARG A 24 0.81 14.73 -34.88
C ARG A 24 -0.47 14.99 -34.08
N ILE A 25 -0.44 15.88 -33.08
CA ILE A 25 -1.64 16.34 -32.35
C ILE A 25 -2.57 17.10 -33.31
N GLU A 26 -2.04 18.03 -34.11
CA GLU A 26 -2.78 18.71 -35.18
C GLU A 26 -3.41 17.73 -36.19
N GLN A 27 -2.70 16.65 -36.54
CA GLN A 27 -3.23 15.62 -37.45
C GLN A 27 -4.39 14.85 -36.81
N LEU A 28 -4.33 14.56 -35.52
CA LEU A 28 -5.42 13.87 -34.80
C LEU A 28 -6.64 14.78 -34.59
N GLN A 29 -6.42 16.08 -34.33
CA GLN A 29 -7.50 17.08 -34.32
C GLN A 29 -8.21 17.15 -35.68
N LYS A 30 -7.45 17.26 -36.78
CA LYS A 30 -8.00 17.31 -38.15
C LYS A 30 -8.65 15.99 -38.59
N GLN A 31 -8.19 14.85 -38.07
CA GLN A 31 -8.85 13.56 -38.26
C GLN A 31 -10.21 13.53 -37.55
N LEU A 32 -10.25 13.93 -36.28
CA LEU A 32 -11.49 14.01 -35.50
C LEU A 32 -12.50 15.00 -36.11
N GLU A 33 -12.03 16.15 -36.63
CA GLU A 33 -12.87 17.10 -37.37
C GLU A 33 -13.45 16.51 -38.66
N PHE A 34 -12.74 15.61 -39.34
CA PHE A 34 -13.22 14.92 -40.54
C PHE A 34 -14.22 13.81 -40.19
N GLU A 35 -13.95 13.04 -39.14
CA GLU A 35 -14.85 12.00 -38.64
C GLU A 35 -16.17 12.61 -38.09
N ALA A 36 -16.09 13.77 -37.43
CA ALA A 36 -17.24 14.57 -36.99
C ALA A 36 -18.19 15.02 -38.10
N VAL A 37 -17.71 15.12 -39.35
CA VAL A 37 -18.51 15.48 -40.52
C VAL A 37 -19.21 14.25 -41.14
N LEU A 38 -18.78 13.03 -40.75
CA LEU A 38 -19.28 11.76 -41.26
C LEU A 38 -20.19 11.01 -40.27
N ASP A 39 -20.00 11.18 -38.96
CA ASP A 39 -20.78 10.51 -37.92
C ASP A 39 -21.11 11.47 -36.76
N THR A 40 -22.40 11.53 -36.38
CA THR A 40 -22.95 12.52 -35.45
C THR A 40 -22.94 12.10 -33.98
N ASP A 41 -22.71 10.81 -33.68
CA ASP A 41 -22.75 10.30 -32.29
C ASP A 41 -21.40 10.46 -31.55
N ILE A 42 -20.36 10.95 -32.23
CA ILE A 42 -19.00 11.11 -31.67
C ILE A 42 -18.97 12.20 -30.59
N LYS A 43 -18.31 11.91 -29.46
CA LYS A 43 -18.03 12.85 -28.35
C LYS A 43 -16.91 13.85 -28.70
N ILE A 44 -17.05 14.56 -29.82
CA ILE A 44 -16.03 15.39 -30.46
C ILE A 44 -15.37 16.37 -29.47
N THR A 45 -16.15 17.05 -28.64
CA THR A 45 -15.62 18.01 -27.64
C THR A 45 -14.77 17.33 -26.55
N GLU A 46 -15.17 16.15 -26.07
CA GLU A 46 -14.40 15.41 -25.05
C GLU A 46 -13.13 14.81 -25.68
N LEU A 47 -13.22 14.25 -26.89
CA LEU A 47 -12.07 13.72 -27.61
C LEU A 47 -11.07 14.82 -28.00
N SER A 48 -11.52 15.98 -28.48
CA SER A 48 -10.66 17.11 -28.82
C SER A 48 -9.92 17.66 -27.60
N GLN A 49 -10.57 17.72 -26.44
CA GLN A 49 -9.94 18.06 -25.16
C GLN A 49 -8.87 17.03 -24.76
N LEU A 50 -9.15 15.73 -24.90
CA LEU A 50 -8.19 14.65 -24.59
C LEU A 50 -7.02 14.61 -25.56
N ILE A 51 -7.23 14.86 -26.87
CA ILE A 51 -6.16 15.00 -27.86
C ILE A 51 -5.27 16.21 -27.53
N SER A 52 -5.87 17.33 -27.14
CA SER A 52 -5.12 18.54 -26.75
C SER A 52 -4.30 18.33 -25.47
N GLN A 53 -4.77 17.47 -24.55
CA GLN A 53 -3.99 17.09 -23.36
C GLN A 53 -2.75 16.21 -23.68
N LEU A 54 -2.63 15.65 -24.90
CA LEU A 54 -1.42 14.95 -25.35
C LEU A 54 -0.20 15.87 -25.53
N GLU A 55 -0.33 17.18 -25.37
CA GLU A 55 0.84 18.07 -25.22
C GLU A 55 1.57 17.85 -23.88
N SER A 56 0.89 17.29 -22.86
CA SER A 56 1.46 17.05 -21.53
C SER A 56 2.16 15.68 -21.44
N PRO A 57 3.47 15.63 -21.11
CA PRO A 57 4.19 14.38 -20.89
C PRO A 57 3.58 13.48 -19.80
N ASP A 58 3.01 14.08 -18.76
CA ASP A 58 2.36 13.35 -17.66
C ASP A 58 1.04 12.69 -18.12
N PHE A 59 0.29 13.35 -19.00
CA PHE A 59 -0.94 12.80 -19.60
C PHE A 59 -0.64 11.72 -20.64
N ILE A 60 0.43 11.89 -21.44
CA ILE A 60 0.99 10.83 -22.29
C ILE A 60 1.34 9.60 -21.43
N GLU A 61 2.03 9.80 -20.29
CA GLU A 61 2.39 8.71 -19.37
C GLU A 61 1.16 8.00 -18.82
N ALA A 62 0.17 8.75 -18.32
CA ALA A 62 -1.09 8.20 -17.80
C ALA A 62 -1.86 7.39 -18.84
N THR A 63 -1.96 7.91 -20.07
CA THR A 63 -2.65 7.22 -21.17
C THR A 63 -1.92 5.93 -21.53
N ILE A 64 -0.61 5.99 -21.77
CA ILE A 64 0.21 4.80 -22.08
C ILE A 64 0.16 3.77 -20.94
N PHE A 65 0.17 4.23 -19.69
CA PHE A 65 0.12 3.37 -18.52
C PHE A 65 -1.21 2.61 -18.42
N ILE A 66 -2.35 3.27 -18.65
CA ILE A 66 -3.67 2.61 -18.69
C ILE A 66 -3.72 1.59 -19.84
N GLU A 67 -3.33 1.99 -21.05
CA GLU A 67 -3.42 1.17 -22.25
C GLU A 67 -2.58 -0.12 -22.19
N ARG A 68 -1.46 -0.10 -21.45
CA ARG A 68 -0.65 -1.31 -21.18
C ARG A 68 -1.24 -2.24 -20.13
N HIS A 69 -2.09 -1.74 -19.24
CA HIS A 69 -2.70 -2.52 -18.16
C HIS A 69 -4.14 -2.90 -18.52
N LEU A 70 -4.31 -3.98 -19.29
CA LEU A 70 -5.61 -4.33 -19.89
C LEU A 70 -6.74 -4.54 -18.85
N TRP A 71 -6.43 -5.15 -17.69
CA TRP A 71 -7.36 -5.24 -16.56
C TRP A 71 -7.82 -3.86 -16.05
N LEU A 72 -6.90 -2.88 -15.99
CA LEU A 72 -7.20 -1.53 -15.52
C LEU A 72 -8.09 -0.85 -16.57
N LYS A 73 -7.68 -0.84 -17.85
CA LYS A 73 -8.48 -0.30 -18.96
C LYS A 73 -9.92 -0.83 -18.95
N LYS A 74 -10.11 -2.16 -18.85
CA LYS A 74 -11.46 -2.79 -18.79
C LYS A 74 -12.30 -2.29 -17.60
N ILE A 75 -11.69 -2.07 -16.43
CA ILE A 75 -12.39 -1.47 -15.26
C ILE A 75 -12.74 0.00 -15.52
N LEU A 76 -11.81 0.82 -16.04
CA LEU A 76 -12.03 2.25 -16.27
C LEU A 76 -13.11 2.52 -17.35
N LEU A 77 -13.17 1.68 -18.38
CA LEU A 77 -14.24 1.67 -19.39
C LEU A 77 -15.59 1.17 -18.83
N GLY A 78 -15.59 0.55 -17.65
CA GLY A 78 -16.79 0.03 -16.99
C GLY A 78 -17.30 -1.29 -17.55
N ARG A 79 -16.43 -2.14 -18.14
CA ARG A 79 -16.76 -3.46 -18.71
C ARG A 79 -16.17 -4.60 -17.87
N PRO A 80 -16.68 -4.87 -16.65
CA PRO A 80 -16.17 -5.95 -15.80
C PRO A 80 -16.45 -7.36 -16.37
N GLU A 81 -17.40 -7.49 -17.28
CA GLU A 81 -17.70 -8.72 -18.03
C GLU A 81 -16.51 -9.20 -18.87
N ASP A 82 -15.80 -8.28 -19.50
CA ASP A 82 -14.61 -8.53 -20.32
C ASP A 82 -13.41 -9.01 -19.47
N LEU A 83 -13.46 -8.94 -18.14
CA LEU A 83 -12.34 -9.34 -17.28
C LEU A 83 -12.13 -10.87 -17.29
N ASP A 84 -10.93 -11.25 -17.70
CA ASP A 84 -10.39 -12.60 -17.79
C ASP A 84 -9.01 -12.67 -17.09
N ASN A 85 -8.41 -13.87 -17.02
CA ASN A 85 -7.08 -14.02 -16.41
C ASN A 85 -5.96 -13.36 -17.24
N THR A 86 -6.04 -13.42 -18.56
CA THR A 86 -5.07 -12.83 -19.51
C THR A 86 -4.97 -11.31 -19.42
N SER A 87 -6.04 -10.64 -19.00
CA SER A 87 -6.11 -9.18 -18.79
C SER A 87 -5.14 -8.68 -17.72
N PHE A 88 -4.72 -9.57 -16.80
CA PHE A 88 -3.74 -9.31 -15.76
C PHE A 88 -2.33 -9.78 -16.15
N ASP A 89 -2.16 -10.50 -17.25
CA ASP A 89 -0.84 -10.99 -17.66
C ASP A 89 -0.02 -9.88 -18.35
N SER A 90 -0.69 -8.80 -18.77
CA SER A 90 -0.06 -7.53 -19.16
C SER A 90 0.36 -6.63 -17.98
N THR A 91 0.25 -7.10 -16.72
CA THR A 91 0.65 -6.31 -15.52
C THR A 91 2.15 -6.11 -15.32
N TYR A 92 2.97 -6.63 -16.25
CA TYR A 92 4.41 -6.41 -16.29
C TYR A 92 4.77 -5.21 -17.17
N ASP A 93 4.35 -4.01 -16.76
CA ASP A 93 5.15 -2.82 -17.04
C ASP A 93 6.17 -2.66 -15.89
N PRO A 94 7.49 -2.62 -16.16
CA PRO A 94 8.49 -2.33 -15.14
C PRO A 94 8.38 -0.90 -14.56
N ARG A 95 7.64 0.00 -15.22
CA ARG A 95 7.36 1.36 -14.72
C ARG A 95 6.37 1.30 -13.55
N ALA A 96 6.78 1.84 -12.41
CA ALA A 96 5.87 2.11 -11.31
C ALA A 96 4.93 3.27 -11.70
N ILE A 97 3.63 3.16 -11.37
CA ILE A 97 2.65 4.22 -11.60
C ILE A 97 3.15 5.56 -11.02
N THR A 98 3.13 6.61 -11.85
CA THR A 98 3.51 7.95 -11.40
C THR A 98 2.45 8.55 -10.46
N PRO A 99 2.79 9.56 -9.64
CA PRO A 99 1.81 10.27 -8.83
C PRO A 99 0.69 10.89 -9.67
N TYR A 100 1.00 11.42 -10.86
CA TYR A 100 0.02 11.95 -11.79
C TYR A 100 -0.92 10.85 -12.31
N SER A 101 -0.38 9.74 -12.83
CA SER A 101 -1.19 8.63 -13.37
C SER A 101 -2.07 7.98 -12.30
N LYS A 102 -1.64 7.97 -11.04
CA LYS A 102 -2.48 7.58 -9.90
C LYS A 102 -3.62 8.58 -9.62
N ALA A 103 -3.33 9.88 -9.63
CA ALA A 103 -4.36 10.91 -9.46
C ALA A 103 -5.37 10.90 -10.63
N TYR A 104 -4.89 10.76 -11.87
CA TYR A 104 -5.69 10.71 -13.08
C TYR A 104 -6.63 9.48 -13.12
N THR A 105 -6.14 8.29 -12.75
CA THR A 105 -6.98 7.07 -12.71
C THR A 105 -7.99 7.03 -11.55
N THR A 106 -7.73 7.76 -10.46
CA THR A 106 -8.56 7.75 -9.23
C THR A 106 -10.05 8.06 -9.47
N PRO A 107 -10.47 9.19 -10.07
CA PRO A 107 -11.89 9.52 -10.23
C PRO A 107 -12.66 8.51 -11.10
N PHE A 108 -11.99 7.91 -12.10
CA PHE A 108 -12.57 6.86 -12.93
C PHE A 108 -12.72 5.53 -12.16
N LEU A 109 -11.75 5.17 -11.33
CA LEU A 109 -11.83 4.00 -10.44
C LEU A 109 -12.95 4.15 -9.40
N LEU A 110 -13.06 5.31 -8.74
CA LEU A 110 -14.13 5.57 -7.77
C LEU A 110 -15.53 5.40 -8.39
N ASN A 111 -15.68 5.73 -9.68
CA ASN A 111 -16.94 5.59 -10.43
C ASN A 111 -17.25 4.15 -10.90
N THR A 112 -16.26 3.26 -11.04
CA THR A 112 -16.42 1.94 -11.71
C THR A 112 -16.08 0.72 -10.83
N LEU A 113 -15.29 0.90 -9.77
CA LEU A 113 -14.73 -0.20 -9.00
C LEU A 113 -15.80 -0.93 -8.17
N THR A 114 -16.71 -0.23 -7.52
CA THR A 114 -17.79 -0.84 -6.72
C THR A 114 -18.70 -1.73 -7.57
N HIS A 115 -19.03 -1.30 -8.80
CA HIS A 115 -19.78 -2.11 -9.77
C HIS A 115 -18.97 -3.35 -10.18
N THR A 116 -17.70 -3.16 -10.53
CA THR A 116 -16.76 -4.25 -10.90
C THR A 116 -16.66 -5.31 -9.81
N LEU A 117 -16.42 -4.90 -8.56
CA LEU A 117 -16.27 -5.81 -7.41
C LEU A 117 -17.58 -6.54 -7.11
N SER A 118 -18.74 -5.87 -7.25
CA SER A 118 -20.07 -6.49 -7.12
C SER A 118 -20.32 -7.57 -8.18
N TYR A 119 -20.01 -7.26 -9.45
CA TYR A 119 -20.13 -8.21 -10.56
C TYR A 119 -19.23 -9.44 -10.34
N LEU A 120 -17.94 -9.25 -10.03
CA LEU A 120 -17.01 -10.37 -9.83
C LEU A 120 -17.36 -11.24 -8.62
N LEU A 121 -17.98 -10.65 -7.58
CA LEU A 121 -18.48 -11.39 -6.41
C LEU A 121 -19.72 -12.23 -6.78
N LYS A 122 -20.70 -11.63 -7.48
CA LYS A 122 -21.93 -12.28 -7.95
C LYS A 122 -21.64 -13.45 -8.89
N GLU A 123 -20.81 -13.22 -9.91
CA GLU A 123 -20.42 -14.22 -10.92
C GLU A 123 -19.35 -15.21 -10.40
N ARG A 124 -19.05 -15.19 -9.09
CA ARG A 124 -18.08 -16.07 -8.41
C ARG A 124 -16.67 -16.04 -8.99
N LYS A 125 -16.31 -14.99 -9.74
CA LYS A 125 -14.99 -14.70 -10.34
C LYS A 125 -13.95 -14.24 -9.27
N LEU A 126 -13.90 -14.93 -8.13
CA LEU A 126 -13.16 -14.53 -6.93
C LEU A 126 -11.63 -14.47 -7.09
N GLN A 127 -11.08 -15.23 -8.05
CA GLN A 127 -9.66 -15.11 -8.43
C GLN A 127 -9.35 -13.73 -9.02
N LEU A 128 -10.20 -13.22 -9.92
CA LEU A 128 -10.03 -11.91 -10.54
C LEU A 128 -10.26 -10.78 -9.52
N PHE A 129 -11.27 -10.93 -8.66
CA PHE A 129 -11.50 -10.05 -7.51
C PHE A 129 -10.23 -9.88 -6.66
N THR A 130 -9.57 -11.01 -6.33
CA THR A 130 -8.33 -11.01 -5.54
C THR A 130 -7.15 -10.43 -6.32
N ARG A 131 -7.03 -10.70 -7.63
CA ARG A 131 -6.01 -10.06 -8.49
C ARG A 131 -6.17 -8.55 -8.49
N ILE A 132 -7.39 -7.99 -8.52
CA ILE A 132 -7.66 -6.55 -8.40
C ILE A 132 -7.27 -6.02 -7.01
N VAL A 133 -7.81 -6.60 -5.93
CA VAL A 133 -7.56 -6.13 -4.54
C VAL A 133 -6.06 -6.16 -4.18
N SER A 134 -5.28 -7.08 -4.77
CA SER A 134 -3.82 -7.12 -4.60
C SER A 134 -3.05 -5.99 -5.31
N GLN A 135 -3.64 -5.27 -6.27
CA GLN A 135 -2.99 -4.17 -7.01
C GLN A 135 -2.91 -2.84 -6.21
N LYS A 136 -2.80 -2.87 -4.88
CA LYS A 136 -2.65 -1.70 -4.00
C LYS A 136 -1.64 -0.65 -4.49
N ARG A 137 -0.57 -1.08 -5.17
CA ARG A 137 0.43 -0.18 -5.78
C ARG A 137 -0.17 0.82 -6.78
N PHE A 138 -1.23 0.45 -7.49
CA PHE A 138 -1.96 1.29 -8.46
C PHE A 138 -2.90 2.30 -7.79
N PHE A 139 -3.52 1.93 -6.67
CA PHE A 139 -4.62 2.70 -6.08
C PHE A 139 -4.15 3.88 -5.23
N SER A 140 -4.94 4.97 -5.21
CA SER A 140 -4.87 6.04 -4.20
C SER A 140 -5.44 5.55 -2.87
N ASP A 141 -5.25 6.32 -1.80
CA ASP A 141 -5.80 5.97 -0.49
C ASP A 141 -7.34 6.01 -0.49
N GLU A 142 -7.95 6.94 -1.24
CA GLU A 142 -9.39 7.01 -1.51
C GLU A 142 -9.94 5.71 -2.12
N VAL A 143 -9.29 5.22 -3.19
CA VAL A 143 -9.68 3.96 -3.84
C VAL A 143 -9.44 2.75 -2.92
N ASN A 144 -8.38 2.76 -2.10
CA ASN A 144 -8.17 1.74 -1.08
C ASN A 144 -9.28 1.77 -0.01
N GLN A 145 -9.78 2.94 0.38
CA GLN A 145 -10.92 3.06 1.29
C GLN A 145 -12.21 2.56 0.63
N THR A 146 -12.47 2.85 -0.64
CA THR A 146 -13.62 2.27 -1.38
C THR A 146 -13.60 0.74 -1.36
N ILE A 147 -12.43 0.11 -1.50
CA ILE A 147 -12.27 -1.35 -1.37
C ILE A 147 -12.58 -1.82 0.07
N ILE A 148 -12.10 -1.11 1.09
CA ILE A 148 -12.36 -1.43 2.51
C ILE A 148 -13.86 -1.33 2.82
N THR A 149 -14.49 -0.20 2.48
CA THR A 149 -15.94 0.01 2.66
C THR A 149 -16.75 -1.05 1.93
N PHE A 150 -16.39 -1.40 0.68
CA PHE A 150 -17.05 -2.49 -0.04
C PHE A 150 -16.94 -3.83 0.71
N LEU A 151 -15.74 -4.22 1.15
CA LEU A 151 -15.54 -5.47 1.90
C LEU A 151 -16.32 -5.48 3.22
N ALA A 152 -16.28 -4.38 3.99
CA ALA A 152 -17.06 -4.20 5.22
C ALA A 152 -18.57 -4.31 4.96
N THR A 153 -19.09 -3.68 3.90
CA THR A 153 -20.51 -3.81 3.51
C THR A 153 -20.89 -5.25 3.18
N GLN A 154 -20.05 -6.00 2.42
CA GLN A 154 -20.35 -7.41 2.11
C GLN A 154 -20.31 -8.30 3.37
N ILE A 155 -19.38 -8.05 4.30
CA ILE A 155 -19.35 -8.75 5.59
C ILE A 155 -20.60 -8.43 6.40
N ASN A 156 -20.99 -7.17 6.53
CA ASN A 156 -22.15 -6.75 7.33
C ASN A 156 -23.48 -7.24 6.73
N ASN A 157 -23.63 -7.24 5.40
CA ASN A 157 -24.77 -7.87 4.73
C ASN A 157 -24.87 -9.37 5.06
N ALA A 158 -23.74 -10.09 5.05
CA ALA A 158 -23.72 -11.50 5.39
C ALA A 158 -23.96 -11.78 6.89
N LYS A 159 -23.45 -10.92 7.79
CA LYS A 159 -23.75 -10.91 9.23
C LYS A 159 -25.27 -10.77 9.50
N ASN A 160 -25.95 -9.92 8.74
CA ASN A 160 -27.40 -9.72 8.85
C ASN A 160 -28.17 -10.96 8.38
N ILE A 161 -27.89 -11.47 7.18
CA ILE A 161 -28.48 -12.71 6.63
C ILE A 161 -28.33 -13.90 7.61
N LEU A 162 -27.15 -14.05 8.23
CA LEU A 162 -26.86 -15.08 9.23
C LEU A 162 -27.57 -14.85 10.57
N SER A 163 -27.82 -13.59 10.95
CA SER A 163 -28.54 -13.25 12.19
C SER A 163 -30.05 -13.43 12.07
N GLU A 164 -30.61 -13.10 10.89
CA GLU A 164 -32.02 -13.34 10.52
C GLU A 164 -32.33 -14.83 10.24
N ARG A 165 -31.32 -15.71 10.28
CA ARG A 165 -31.41 -17.15 9.97
C ARG A 165 -31.87 -17.50 8.54
N LYS A 166 -31.85 -16.53 7.61
CA LYS A 166 -32.26 -16.70 6.20
C LYS A 166 -31.26 -17.49 5.35
N LEU A 167 -30.43 -18.34 5.95
CA LEU A 167 -29.38 -19.07 5.22
C LEU A 167 -29.97 -19.96 4.11
N LYS A 168 -31.10 -20.63 4.36
CA LYS A 168 -31.74 -21.52 3.35
C LYS A 168 -32.17 -20.79 2.08
N GLU A 169 -32.43 -19.48 2.18
CA GLU A 169 -32.85 -18.61 1.07
C GLU A 169 -31.67 -17.86 0.44
N SER A 170 -30.61 -17.61 1.22
CA SER A 170 -29.49 -16.72 0.85
C SER A 170 -28.10 -17.34 0.97
N GLN A 171 -27.95 -18.67 1.05
CA GLN A 171 -26.64 -19.33 1.18
C GLN A 171 -25.70 -19.01 0.00
N GLU A 172 -26.25 -18.86 -1.21
CA GLU A 172 -25.45 -18.52 -2.39
C GLU A 172 -24.91 -17.09 -2.36
N SER A 173 -25.68 -16.12 -1.84
CA SER A 173 -25.23 -14.71 -1.79
C SER A 173 -24.15 -14.46 -0.74
N ILE A 174 -23.94 -15.40 0.20
CA ILE A 174 -22.88 -15.34 1.22
C ILE A 174 -21.83 -16.47 1.10
N SER A 175 -21.86 -17.26 0.02
CA SER A 175 -20.97 -18.42 -0.15
C SER A 175 -19.49 -18.01 -0.25
N PHE A 176 -19.20 -16.75 -0.60
CA PHE A 176 -17.84 -16.21 -0.66
C PHE A 176 -17.09 -16.30 0.68
N LEU A 177 -17.79 -16.32 1.83
CA LEU A 177 -17.18 -16.30 3.17
C LEU A 177 -16.26 -17.49 3.46
N HIS A 178 -16.44 -18.63 2.80
CA HIS A 178 -15.57 -19.81 2.97
C HIS A 178 -14.56 -20.01 1.82
N HIS A 179 -14.51 -19.10 0.83
CA HIS A 179 -13.63 -19.22 -0.33
C HIS A 179 -12.21 -18.72 -0.03
N SER A 180 -11.18 -19.45 -0.48
CA SER A 180 -9.76 -19.10 -0.21
C SER A 180 -9.40 -17.69 -0.65
N ASP A 181 -9.90 -17.29 -1.81
CA ASP A 181 -9.46 -16.09 -2.50
C ASP A 181 -10.12 -14.84 -1.86
N PHE A 182 -11.35 -15.00 -1.37
CA PHE A 182 -11.99 -13.97 -0.54
C PHE A 182 -11.23 -13.78 0.78
N ILE A 183 -10.81 -14.85 1.46
CA ILE A 183 -9.96 -14.75 2.66
C ILE A 183 -8.60 -14.10 2.34
N ALA A 184 -8.00 -14.38 1.18
CA ALA A 184 -6.80 -13.69 0.72
C ALA A 184 -7.04 -12.19 0.50
N SER A 185 -8.19 -11.81 -0.05
CA SER A 185 -8.62 -10.42 -0.21
C SER A 185 -8.82 -9.71 1.13
N LEU A 186 -9.44 -10.37 2.11
CA LEU A 186 -9.54 -9.86 3.49
C LEU A 186 -8.16 -9.67 4.12
N ASN A 187 -7.25 -10.65 3.96
CA ASN A 187 -5.88 -10.57 4.49
C ASN A 187 -5.10 -9.34 3.99
N ILE A 188 -5.38 -8.86 2.77
CA ILE A 188 -4.75 -7.66 2.21
C ILE A 188 -5.18 -6.37 2.94
N HIS A 189 -6.36 -6.33 3.56
CA HIS A 189 -6.92 -5.16 4.28
C HIS A 189 -7.20 -5.44 5.78
N ILE A 190 -6.69 -6.54 6.32
CA ILE A 190 -7.16 -7.18 7.56
C ILE A 190 -7.29 -6.24 8.77
N ALA A 191 -6.33 -5.34 8.98
CA ALA A 191 -6.34 -4.41 10.11
C ALA A 191 -7.55 -3.47 10.09
N SER A 192 -7.99 -3.05 8.89
CA SER A 192 -9.12 -2.14 8.67
C SER A 192 -10.48 -2.85 8.60
N LEU A 193 -10.52 -4.16 8.84
CA LEU A 193 -11.73 -5.00 8.79
C LEU A 193 -11.85 -5.87 10.07
N THR A 194 -11.06 -5.58 11.10
CA THR A 194 -10.90 -6.44 12.29
C THR A 194 -12.22 -6.61 13.05
N ASP A 195 -13.03 -5.55 13.12
CA ASP A 195 -14.25 -5.52 13.91
C ASP A 195 -15.39 -6.26 13.21
N GLU A 196 -15.65 -5.98 11.93
CA GLU A 196 -16.66 -6.67 11.12
C GLU A 196 -16.36 -8.18 11.03
N ILE A 197 -15.08 -8.54 10.88
CA ILE A 197 -14.61 -9.93 10.88
C ILE A 197 -14.84 -10.60 12.26
N THR A 198 -14.65 -9.87 13.36
CA THR A 198 -14.89 -10.40 14.72
C THR A 198 -16.38 -10.57 15.02
N GLU A 199 -17.23 -9.65 14.55
CA GLU A 199 -18.68 -9.73 14.68
C GLU A 199 -19.30 -10.85 13.86
N ILE A 200 -18.92 -11.00 12.58
CA ILE A 200 -19.43 -12.09 11.75
C ILE A 200 -18.89 -13.44 12.23
N ASN A 201 -17.63 -13.54 12.67
CA ASN A 201 -17.10 -14.75 13.28
C ASN A 201 -17.90 -15.15 14.53
N SER A 202 -18.23 -14.18 15.40
CA SER A 202 -19.09 -14.42 16.58
C SER A 202 -20.49 -14.89 16.19
N THR A 203 -21.04 -14.36 15.09
CA THR A 203 -22.33 -14.78 14.51
C THR A 203 -22.27 -16.21 13.95
N VAL A 204 -21.20 -16.58 13.25
CA VAL A 204 -20.97 -17.94 12.74
C VAL A 204 -20.75 -18.94 13.89
N ILE A 205 -20.01 -18.56 14.94
CA ILE A 205 -19.82 -19.37 16.16
C ILE A 205 -21.17 -19.61 16.87
N ARG A 206 -22.05 -18.61 16.91
CA ARG A 206 -23.42 -18.75 17.44
C ARG A 206 -24.23 -19.76 16.60
N MET A 207 -24.21 -19.65 15.27
CA MET A 207 -24.89 -20.59 14.37
C MET A 207 -24.34 -22.02 14.47
N TYR A 208 -23.02 -22.17 14.57
CA TYR A 208 -22.35 -23.44 14.86
C TYR A 208 -22.85 -24.04 16.19
N ASN A 209 -22.82 -23.26 17.27
CA ASN A 209 -23.22 -23.74 18.60
C ASN A 209 -24.69 -24.15 18.67
N LEU A 210 -25.59 -23.43 18.01
CA LEU A 210 -27.03 -23.74 17.96
C LEU A 210 -27.33 -25.03 17.18
N ASN A 211 -26.51 -25.37 16.17
CA ASN A 211 -26.71 -26.53 15.29
C ASN A 211 -25.83 -27.74 15.67
N GLN A 212 -25.19 -27.74 16.84
CA GLN A 212 -24.39 -28.90 17.30
C GLN A 212 -25.21 -30.19 17.29
N ASN A 213 -24.56 -31.29 16.88
CA ASN A 213 -25.15 -32.63 16.73
C ASN A 213 -26.32 -32.72 15.74
N THR A 214 -26.59 -31.68 14.92
CA THR A 214 -27.62 -31.70 13.88
C THR A 214 -26.98 -31.49 12.51
N ARG A 215 -26.99 -32.52 11.65
CA ARG A 215 -26.45 -32.37 10.29
C ARG A 215 -27.41 -31.61 9.40
N ASN A 216 -27.20 -30.32 9.25
CA ASN A 216 -27.95 -29.44 8.35
C ASN A 216 -27.01 -28.45 7.62
N HIS A 217 -27.56 -27.69 6.68
CA HIS A 217 -26.79 -26.76 5.86
C HIS A 217 -26.16 -25.61 6.68
N GLU A 218 -26.76 -25.21 7.81
CA GLU A 218 -26.22 -24.19 8.72
C GLU A 218 -24.96 -24.69 9.43
N TRP A 219 -24.96 -25.95 9.90
CA TRP A 219 -23.80 -26.61 10.50
C TRP A 219 -22.64 -26.78 9.51
N ASP A 220 -22.91 -27.34 8.33
CA ASP A 220 -21.89 -27.59 7.30
C ASP A 220 -21.32 -26.27 6.74
N PHE A 221 -22.15 -25.21 6.62
CA PHE A 221 -21.70 -23.86 6.26
C PHE A 221 -20.87 -23.22 7.38
N ALA A 222 -21.29 -23.32 8.65
CA ALA A 222 -20.55 -22.75 9.77
C ALA A 222 -19.15 -23.38 9.92
N ILE A 223 -19.05 -24.71 9.78
CA ILE A 223 -17.76 -25.42 9.76
C ILE A 223 -16.88 -24.91 8.61
N SER A 224 -17.45 -24.71 7.43
CA SER A 224 -16.73 -24.22 6.25
C SER A 224 -16.18 -22.81 6.47
N VAL A 225 -16.99 -21.88 6.97
CA VAL A 225 -16.57 -20.50 7.24
C VAL A 225 -15.56 -20.43 8.39
N MET A 226 -15.78 -21.12 9.52
CA MET A 226 -14.80 -21.19 10.61
C MET A 226 -13.45 -21.78 10.14
N THR A 227 -13.49 -22.79 9.26
CA THR A 227 -12.29 -23.41 8.67
C THR A 227 -11.53 -22.46 7.75
N ALA A 228 -12.25 -21.62 6.98
CA ALA A 228 -11.66 -20.59 6.12
C ALA A 228 -11.10 -19.41 6.93
N PHE A 229 -11.84 -18.96 7.96
CA PHE A 229 -11.46 -17.88 8.87
C PHE A 229 -10.19 -18.21 9.67
N GLY A 230 -9.90 -19.48 9.92
CA GLY A 230 -8.60 -19.92 10.46
C GLY A 230 -7.38 -19.66 9.55
N LYS A 231 -7.57 -19.13 8.34
CA LYS A 231 -6.51 -18.65 7.42
C LYS A 231 -6.41 -17.11 7.40
N LEU A 232 -7.20 -16.40 8.20
CA LEU A 232 -7.04 -14.96 8.37
C LEU A 232 -5.71 -14.67 9.08
N SER A 233 -5.12 -13.51 8.82
CA SER A 233 -3.82 -13.06 9.32
C SER A 233 -4.01 -11.83 10.22
N LEU A 234 -4.71 -12.02 11.33
CA LEU A 234 -5.16 -10.97 12.24
C LEU A 234 -3.97 -10.26 12.92
N PRO A 235 -4.05 -8.93 13.12
CA PRO A 235 -2.94 -8.18 13.72
C PRO A 235 -2.74 -8.48 15.22
N ASN A 236 -3.81 -8.88 15.93
CA ASN A 236 -3.74 -9.31 17.31
C ASN A 236 -3.49 -10.83 17.41
N LYS A 237 -2.41 -11.21 18.11
CA LYS A 237 -2.00 -12.61 18.31
C LYS A 237 -3.04 -13.46 19.05
N GLU A 238 -3.74 -12.90 20.03
CA GLU A 238 -4.77 -13.62 20.79
C GLU A 238 -6.00 -13.90 19.91
N GLN A 239 -6.42 -12.92 19.11
CA GLN A 239 -7.46 -13.12 18.11
C GLN A 239 -7.04 -14.18 17.08
N GLN A 240 -5.80 -14.14 16.61
CA GLN A 240 -5.25 -15.18 15.72
C GLN A 240 -5.32 -16.58 16.33
N GLU A 241 -4.94 -16.73 17.61
CA GLU A 241 -5.01 -18.00 18.34
C GLU A 241 -6.47 -18.47 18.55
N VAL A 242 -7.40 -17.56 18.85
CA VAL A 242 -8.85 -17.87 18.95
C VAL A 242 -9.41 -18.34 17.62
N PHE A 243 -9.14 -17.64 16.51
CA PHE A 243 -9.59 -18.04 15.18
C PHE A 243 -8.98 -19.38 14.74
N ALA A 244 -7.68 -19.61 15.00
CA ALA A 244 -7.03 -20.88 14.72
C ALA A 244 -7.60 -22.05 15.56
N LYS A 245 -7.91 -21.81 16.84
CA LYS A 245 -8.54 -22.79 17.75
C LYS A 245 -9.97 -23.14 17.28
N ASN A 246 -10.75 -22.14 16.90
CA ASN A 246 -12.11 -22.31 16.39
C ASN A 246 -12.12 -23.08 15.05
N ALA A 247 -11.24 -22.73 14.12
CA ALA A 247 -11.03 -23.46 12.87
C ALA A 247 -10.59 -24.92 13.11
N SER A 248 -9.75 -25.16 14.13
CA SER A 248 -9.31 -26.51 14.49
C SER A 248 -10.45 -27.36 15.06
N LYS A 249 -11.29 -26.78 15.94
CA LYS A 249 -12.49 -27.47 16.46
C LYS A 249 -13.54 -27.71 15.36
N ALA A 250 -13.70 -26.80 14.41
CA ALA A 250 -14.56 -27.01 13.24
C ALA A 250 -14.07 -28.21 12.40
N LYS A 251 -12.78 -28.25 12.04
CA LYS A 251 -12.15 -29.37 11.29
C LYS A 251 -12.27 -30.73 11.98
N SER A 252 -12.17 -30.77 13.31
CA SER A 252 -12.28 -32.03 14.07
C SER A 252 -13.72 -32.51 14.23
N SER A 253 -14.72 -31.67 13.99
CA SER A 253 -16.13 -31.95 14.28
C SER A 253 -16.80 -32.74 13.16
N LYS A 254 -16.34 -33.98 12.96
CA LYS A 254 -17.11 -34.99 12.22
C LYS A 254 -18.45 -35.21 12.94
N PHE A 255 -19.54 -35.14 12.19
CA PHE A 255 -20.88 -35.44 12.69
C PHE A 255 -20.93 -36.87 13.27
N ASN A 256 -21.26 -36.99 14.56
CA ASN A 256 -21.39 -38.28 15.24
C ASN A 256 -22.88 -38.57 15.51
N PRO A 257 -23.53 -39.46 14.73
CA PRO A 257 -24.97 -39.70 14.84
C PRO A 257 -25.39 -40.33 16.17
N ASP A 258 -24.50 -41.02 16.89
CA ASP A 258 -24.85 -41.77 18.10
C ASP A 258 -25.12 -40.87 19.32
N ILE A 259 -24.74 -39.59 19.27
CA ILE A 259 -25.04 -38.61 20.32
C ILE A 259 -26.53 -38.19 20.27
N ALA A 260 -27.15 -38.19 19.08
CA ALA A 260 -28.53 -37.76 18.88
C ALA A 260 -29.60 -38.77 19.36
N ARG A 261 -29.21 -39.81 20.12
CA ARG A 261 -30.09 -40.88 20.63
C ARG A 261 -30.23 -40.91 22.16
N PHE A 262 -29.63 -39.97 22.89
CA PHE A 262 -29.60 -39.97 24.35
C PHE A 262 -30.01 -38.62 24.99
N ASP A 263 -31.15 -38.05 24.58
CA ASP A 263 -31.80 -36.94 25.31
C ASP A 263 -33.35 -36.99 25.20
N THR A 264 -33.95 -38.13 25.60
CA THR A 264 -35.42 -38.29 25.74
C THR A 264 -35.83 -39.05 27.02
N SER A 265 -35.20 -38.79 28.16
CA SER A 265 -35.74 -39.22 29.47
C SER A 265 -35.14 -38.46 30.66
N ASN A 266 -36.00 -38.08 31.61
CA ASN A 266 -35.63 -37.42 32.87
C ASN A 266 -34.61 -38.22 33.71
N SER A 267 -33.63 -37.56 34.33
CA SER A 267 -33.36 -37.66 35.78
C SER A 267 -32.31 -36.65 36.23
N GLN A 268 -32.41 -36.18 37.47
CA GLN A 268 -31.27 -35.61 38.20
C GLN A 268 -30.23 -36.71 38.43
N ASN A 269 -28.93 -36.45 38.20
CA ASN A 269 -27.97 -36.20 39.29
C ASN A 269 -26.60 -35.76 38.77
N ASN A 270 -25.73 -35.29 39.67
CA ASN A 270 -24.38 -34.82 39.36
C ASN A 270 -23.44 -35.95 38.92
N ASN A 271 -22.78 -35.78 37.77
CA ASN A 271 -21.37 -36.13 37.59
C ASN A 271 -20.77 -35.46 36.33
N ALA A 272 -19.45 -35.24 36.32
CA ALA A 272 -18.81 -34.36 35.36
C ALA A 272 -18.80 -34.91 33.91
N LYS A 273 -19.47 -34.22 32.98
CA LYS A 273 -19.20 -34.28 31.54
C LYS A 273 -18.44 -33.02 31.12
N ALA A 274 -17.35 -33.18 30.36
CA ALA A 274 -16.48 -32.08 29.95
C ALA A 274 -17.06 -31.28 28.77
N THR A 275 -17.87 -30.27 29.07
CA THR A 275 -18.42 -29.36 28.05
C THR A 275 -17.31 -28.49 27.44
N TYR A 276 -16.93 -28.76 26.19
CA TYR A 276 -15.89 -28.00 25.47
C TYR A 276 -16.38 -26.60 25.04
N ILE A 277 -16.39 -25.66 25.99
CA ILE A 277 -16.72 -24.24 25.78
C ILE A 277 -15.86 -23.64 24.64
N ILE A 278 -16.53 -23.13 23.61
CA ILE A 278 -15.93 -22.18 22.66
C ILE A 278 -16.10 -20.78 23.25
N ILE A 279 -15.04 -19.97 23.21
CA ILE A 279 -15.09 -18.58 23.65
C ILE A 279 -15.80 -17.75 22.57
N ALA A 280 -16.97 -17.21 22.89
CA ALA A 280 -17.59 -16.13 22.13
C ALA A 280 -17.12 -14.78 22.70
N PHE A 281 -16.85 -13.80 21.84
CA PHE A 281 -16.18 -12.54 22.23
C PHE A 281 -17.05 -11.54 23.03
N VAL A 282 -18.25 -11.95 23.46
CA VAL A 282 -19.30 -11.09 24.01
C VAL A 282 -18.97 -10.53 25.41
N GLY A 283 -18.10 -11.18 26.18
CA GLY A 283 -17.87 -10.84 27.61
C GLY A 283 -16.72 -9.89 27.93
N VAL A 284 -15.70 -9.78 27.08
CA VAL A 284 -14.41 -9.17 27.49
C VAL A 284 -14.44 -7.63 27.43
N ILE A 285 -15.08 -7.05 26.41
CA ILE A 285 -15.10 -5.60 26.18
C ILE A 285 -15.85 -4.86 27.30
N PHE A 286 -16.93 -5.42 27.83
CA PHE A 286 -17.73 -4.78 28.88
C PHE A 286 -17.06 -4.75 30.26
N ILE A 287 -16.27 -5.77 30.62
CA ILE A 287 -15.60 -5.84 31.93
C ILE A 287 -14.41 -4.86 31.98
N ALA A 288 -13.69 -4.68 30.86
CA ALA A 288 -12.55 -3.77 30.78
C ALA A 288 -12.92 -2.28 30.96
N ILE A 289 -14.14 -1.88 30.61
CA ILE A 289 -14.60 -0.48 30.64
C ILE A 289 -15.13 -0.07 32.04
N ILE A 290 -15.67 -1.02 32.81
CA ILE A 290 -16.24 -0.75 34.14
C ILE A 290 -15.14 -0.51 35.20
N ALA A 291 -13.92 -0.97 34.97
CA ALA A 291 -12.81 -0.88 35.95
C ALA A 291 -12.18 0.52 36.10
N THR A 292 -12.49 1.50 35.24
CA THR A 292 -11.80 2.80 35.19
C THR A 292 -12.72 4.03 35.13
N ILE A 293 -13.86 4.01 35.83
CA ILE A 293 -14.71 5.21 36.02
C ILE A 293 -14.81 5.56 37.51
N PRO A 294 -14.11 6.61 38.00
CA PRO A 294 -14.30 7.11 39.35
C PRO A 294 -15.59 7.93 39.46
N PHE A 295 -16.67 7.24 39.84
CA PHE A 295 -17.76 7.72 40.69
C PHE A 295 -18.19 9.21 40.54
N ILE A 296 -19.09 9.49 39.59
CA ILE A 296 -19.94 10.68 39.64
C ILE A 296 -21.38 10.24 39.91
N ASN A 297 -21.90 10.56 41.09
CA ASN A 297 -23.30 10.33 41.45
C ASN A 297 -24.23 11.19 40.59
N ARG A 298 -25.15 10.56 39.86
CA ARG A 298 -26.50 11.10 39.65
C ARG A 298 -27.52 9.96 39.58
N SER A 299 -28.57 10.08 40.38
CA SER A 299 -29.64 9.10 40.55
C SER A 299 -30.60 9.11 39.37
N GLY A 300 -30.91 7.92 38.84
CA GLY A 300 -31.99 7.68 37.90
C GLY A 300 -32.26 6.18 37.82
N THR A 301 -33.40 5.75 38.36
CA THR A 301 -33.86 4.36 38.24
C THR A 301 -34.28 4.06 36.80
N ILE A 302 -33.78 2.97 36.24
CA ILE A 302 -34.31 2.40 35.00
C ILE A 302 -35.27 1.29 35.42
N ASP A 303 -36.57 1.59 35.36
CA ASP A 303 -37.60 0.55 35.40
C ASP A 303 -37.60 -0.20 34.06
N TYR A 304 -37.70 -1.52 34.12
CA TYR A 304 -37.90 -2.36 32.95
C TYR A 304 -39.39 -2.48 32.66
N TYR A 305 -39.81 -2.11 31.46
CA TYR A 305 -41.08 -2.55 30.89
C TYR A 305 -40.83 -3.32 29.58
N TYR A 306 -41.46 -4.49 29.51
CA TYR A 306 -41.81 -5.20 28.27
C TYR A 306 -43.24 -4.76 27.86
N GLU A 307 -43.81 -5.43 26.84
CA GLU A 307 -45.17 -5.22 26.27
C GLU A 307 -45.29 -4.00 25.33
N ASP A 308 -46.05 -4.06 24.23
CA ASP A 308 -46.44 -5.21 23.38
C ASP A 308 -46.84 -4.68 21.97
N ASP A 309 -47.27 -5.55 21.05
CA ASP A 309 -47.71 -5.19 19.69
C ASP A 309 -48.82 -4.11 19.63
N THR A 310 -48.82 -3.26 18.60
CA THR A 310 -50.03 -2.66 18.01
C THR A 310 -49.81 -2.17 16.57
N ASP A 311 -50.90 -2.11 15.80
CA ASP A 311 -50.92 -2.16 14.32
C ASP A 311 -51.33 -0.81 13.66
N VAL A 312 -50.83 -0.55 12.43
CA VAL A 312 -51.57 0.09 11.29
C VAL A 312 -51.98 1.61 11.37
N PRO A 313 -52.04 2.42 10.27
CA PRO A 313 -51.32 2.46 8.98
C PRO A 313 -51.11 3.91 8.37
N ILE A 314 -50.95 4.02 7.02
CA ILE A 314 -51.33 5.16 6.11
C ILE A 314 -50.43 6.43 6.11
N GLU A 315 -49.67 6.69 5.01
CA GLU A 315 -49.91 7.68 3.90
C GLU A 315 -49.76 9.18 4.33
N GLU A 316 -49.39 10.18 3.52
CA GLU A 316 -49.00 10.33 2.10
C GLU A 316 -48.15 11.64 1.96
N VAL A 317 -48.10 12.27 0.77
CA VAL A 317 -47.66 13.66 0.51
C VAL A 317 -46.12 13.89 0.58
N PHE A 318 -45.43 14.50 -0.40
CA PHE A 318 -45.82 15.06 -1.71
C PHE A 318 -44.70 14.83 -2.75
N LYS A 319 -44.84 15.39 -3.97
CA LYS A 319 -43.82 15.36 -5.03
C LYS A 319 -43.91 16.58 -5.96
N ASP A 320 -42.77 16.94 -6.55
CA ASP A 320 -42.57 17.65 -7.83
C ASP A 320 -43.01 19.14 -8.05
N ASN A 321 -42.09 19.86 -8.75
CA ASN A 321 -42.28 20.84 -9.83
C ASN A 321 -42.42 22.39 -9.64
N GLN A 322 -41.32 23.07 -10.05
CA GLN A 322 -41.18 23.99 -11.21
C GLN A 322 -41.93 25.35 -11.35
N GLN A 323 -41.10 26.37 -11.66
CA GLN A 323 -41.27 27.47 -12.65
C GLN A 323 -42.54 28.37 -12.66
N ASN A 324 -42.33 29.68 -12.40
CA ASN A 324 -42.28 30.78 -13.40
C ASN A 324 -41.97 32.13 -12.67
N ALA A 325 -41.17 33.07 -13.22
CA ALA A 325 -41.47 34.12 -14.22
C ALA A 325 -42.54 35.14 -13.73
N SER A 326 -42.39 36.47 -13.78
CA SER A 326 -41.30 37.37 -14.27
C SER A 326 -41.09 38.54 -13.26
N ASN A 327 -40.79 39.84 -13.53
CA ASN A 327 -40.57 40.71 -14.71
C ASN A 327 -39.79 42.01 -14.28
N ASP A 328 -39.62 42.98 -15.19
CA ASP A 328 -39.31 44.43 -14.98
C ASP A 328 -37.90 44.82 -14.45
N ASP A 329 -37.21 45.90 -14.90
CA ASP A 329 -37.27 46.71 -16.15
C ASP A 329 -35.95 47.54 -16.30
N ASP A 330 -35.93 48.53 -17.21
CA ASP A 330 -34.98 49.65 -17.40
C ASP A 330 -33.66 49.46 -18.20
N THR A 331 -33.85 49.55 -19.52
CA THR A 331 -33.14 50.40 -20.50
C THR A 331 -31.77 51.05 -20.18
N ASN A 332 -30.82 50.96 -21.13
CA ASN A 332 -30.54 52.04 -22.12
C ASN A 332 -29.62 51.54 -23.25
N ALA A 333 -29.44 52.34 -24.32
CA ALA A 333 -28.89 51.92 -25.61
C ALA A 333 -27.79 52.85 -26.17
N ASP A 334 -27.59 52.78 -27.49
CA ASP A 334 -26.77 53.64 -28.39
C ASP A 334 -25.24 53.34 -28.37
N GLU A 335 -24.69 52.80 -29.47
CA GLU A 335 -23.97 53.51 -30.58
C GLU A 335 -22.50 53.83 -30.23
N ASP A 336 -21.50 53.86 -31.14
CA ASP A 336 -21.50 54.08 -32.59
C ASP A 336 -20.38 53.27 -33.32
N ALA A 337 -20.14 53.49 -34.61
CA ALA A 337 -19.37 52.64 -35.53
C ALA A 337 -18.03 53.24 -36.04
N SER A 338 -17.48 52.66 -37.13
CA SER A 338 -16.24 52.98 -37.87
C SER A 338 -14.91 52.51 -37.22
N SER A 339 -13.79 52.31 -37.94
CA SER A 339 -13.46 52.61 -39.35
C SER A 339 -12.50 51.56 -39.97
N GLU A 340 -12.47 51.51 -41.31
CA GLU A 340 -11.61 50.70 -42.18
C GLU A 340 -10.11 51.11 -42.15
N GLY A 341 -9.23 50.29 -42.73
CA GLY A 341 -7.82 50.63 -43.01
C GLY A 341 -6.93 49.47 -43.47
N ASP A 342 -6.75 49.32 -44.79
CA ASP A 342 -5.85 48.33 -45.42
C ASP A 342 -4.34 48.72 -45.36
N ASP A 343 -3.44 47.74 -45.58
CA ASP A 343 -2.63 47.66 -46.82
C ASP A 343 -1.84 46.32 -46.90
N GLU A 344 -1.52 45.87 -48.12
CA GLU A 344 -0.73 44.66 -48.40
C GLU A 344 0.79 44.92 -48.35
N LYS A 345 1.59 43.85 -48.13
CA LYS A 345 2.60 43.36 -49.12
C LYS A 345 3.40 42.11 -48.68
N LYS A 346 3.70 41.27 -49.67
CA LYS A 346 4.67 40.15 -49.75
C LYS A 346 5.48 40.36 -51.06
N PRO A 347 6.45 39.50 -51.45
CA PRO A 347 7.52 38.82 -50.71
C PRO A 347 8.92 39.05 -51.35
N ILE A 348 10.02 38.58 -50.73
CA ILE A 348 11.31 38.36 -51.42
C ILE A 348 11.92 37.00 -51.02
N ILE A 349 12.64 36.36 -51.96
CA ILE A 349 13.18 34.99 -51.86
C ILE A 349 14.72 35.00 -52.03
N SER A 350 15.44 34.21 -51.22
CA SER A 350 16.77 33.68 -51.53
C SER A 350 17.00 32.40 -50.70
N LYS A 351 16.85 31.20 -51.27
CA LYS A 351 17.85 30.39 -52.03
C LYS A 351 18.97 29.80 -51.17
N THR A 352 18.99 28.46 -51.17
CA THR A 352 19.93 27.52 -50.53
C THR A 352 21.33 27.52 -51.20
N PRO A 353 22.35 26.90 -50.58
CA PRO A 353 22.64 25.51 -50.97
C PRO A 353 22.88 24.55 -49.79
N ILE A 354 22.68 23.26 -50.08
CA ILE A 354 23.02 22.12 -49.22
C ILE A 354 24.49 21.74 -49.46
N TYR A 355 25.18 21.24 -48.42
CA TYR A 355 26.34 20.37 -48.59
C TYR A 355 26.13 19.11 -47.74
N GLU A 356 25.84 17.99 -48.42
CA GLU A 356 26.08 16.66 -47.85
C GLU A 356 27.57 16.32 -48.03
N VAL A 357 28.22 15.89 -46.96
CA VAL A 357 29.45 15.09 -47.06
C VAL A 357 29.28 13.91 -46.11
N GLN A 358 29.00 12.74 -46.68
CA GLN A 358 29.07 11.49 -45.95
C GLN A 358 30.55 11.11 -45.77
N THR A 359 31.02 11.01 -44.53
CA THR A 359 32.29 10.35 -44.21
C THR A 359 32.04 9.25 -43.20
N ILE A 360 32.65 8.08 -43.47
CA ILE A 360 32.30 6.78 -42.88
C ILE A 360 32.69 6.67 -41.40
N GLU A 361 31.90 5.87 -40.69
CA GLU A 361 32.06 5.35 -39.32
C GLU A 361 33.42 5.55 -38.63
N ALA A 362 33.40 6.28 -37.52
CA ALA A 362 34.11 5.87 -36.32
C ALA A 362 33.08 5.72 -35.19
N LYS A 363 32.83 4.49 -34.73
CA LYS A 363 31.90 4.27 -33.60
C LYS A 363 32.50 4.90 -32.34
N PRO A 364 31.85 5.91 -31.72
CA PRO A 364 32.18 6.21 -30.33
C PRO A 364 31.76 4.99 -29.52
N GLN A 365 32.73 4.26 -28.97
CA GLN A 365 32.44 3.35 -27.88
C GLN A 365 31.76 4.18 -26.79
N ARG A 366 30.49 3.87 -26.48
CA ARG A 366 29.83 4.44 -25.30
C ARG A 366 30.53 3.86 -24.08
N THR A 367 31.59 4.52 -23.65
CA THR A 367 32.08 4.43 -22.28
C THR A 367 30.94 4.86 -21.40
N ILE A 368 30.23 3.89 -20.83
CA ILE A 368 29.18 4.15 -19.84
C ILE A 368 29.90 4.63 -18.58
N ASN A 369 30.17 5.92 -18.51
CA ASN A 369 30.41 6.59 -17.24
C ASN A 369 29.14 6.36 -16.42
N PRO A 370 29.22 5.64 -15.28
CA PRO A 370 28.06 5.44 -14.43
C PRO A 370 27.72 6.78 -13.78
N GLU A 371 26.70 7.44 -14.32
CA GLU A 371 26.27 8.77 -13.90
C GLU A 371 25.82 8.73 -12.44
N TYR A 372 26.54 9.43 -11.56
CA TYR A 372 26.28 9.42 -10.13
C TYR A 372 24.96 10.11 -9.84
N ILE A 373 23.97 9.34 -9.38
CA ILE A 373 22.66 9.89 -9.04
C ILE A 373 22.77 10.63 -7.71
N THR A 374 22.62 11.95 -7.78
CA THR A 374 22.49 12.82 -6.60
C THR A 374 21.04 12.83 -6.15
N LEU A 375 20.75 12.17 -5.03
CA LEU A 375 19.41 12.18 -4.45
C LEU A 375 19.02 13.59 -3.98
N PRO A 376 17.73 13.98 -4.07
CA PRO A 376 17.31 15.36 -3.84
C PRO A 376 17.53 15.78 -2.38
N LYS A 377 18.24 16.91 -2.20
CA LYS A 377 18.49 17.53 -0.89
C LYS A 377 17.19 18.14 -0.32
N GLN A 378 16.41 17.36 0.41
CA GLN A 378 15.31 17.88 1.22
C GLN A 378 15.87 18.46 2.53
N SER A 379 15.41 19.64 2.93
CA SER A 379 15.95 20.42 4.05
C SER A 379 15.25 20.18 5.39
N LYS A 380 14.16 19.39 5.40
CA LYS A 380 13.44 18.95 6.60
C LYS A 380 12.91 17.53 6.37
N GLY A 381 13.50 16.55 7.05
CA GLY A 381 12.94 15.20 7.13
C GLY A 381 11.77 15.14 8.14
N TYR A 382 11.00 14.04 8.10
CA TYR A 382 10.04 13.75 9.17
C TYR A 382 10.78 13.27 10.42
N SER A 383 10.74 14.04 11.51
CA SER A 383 11.21 13.58 12.82
C SER A 383 10.27 12.50 13.36
N GLN A 384 10.80 11.30 13.59
CA GLN A 384 10.23 10.32 14.51
C GLN A 384 11.18 10.21 15.70
N ASP A 385 10.65 9.99 16.91
CA ASP A 385 11.47 10.01 18.14
C ASP A 385 12.55 8.90 18.17
N SER A 386 12.44 7.88 17.30
CA SER A 386 13.53 6.94 17.04
C SER A 386 13.35 6.11 15.76
N HIS A 387 14.35 6.08 14.88
CA HIS A 387 14.41 5.13 13.75
C HIS A 387 14.85 3.69 14.12
N ILE A 388 14.76 3.26 15.39
CA ILE A 388 15.04 1.87 15.81
C ILE A 388 14.25 0.85 14.96
N ARG A 389 12.98 1.13 14.62
CA ARG A 389 12.17 0.27 13.74
C ARG A 389 12.80 0.10 12.35
N PHE A 390 13.37 1.16 11.79
CA PHE A 390 14.02 1.13 10.48
C PHE A 390 15.34 0.34 10.52
N LEU A 391 16.17 0.55 11.56
CA LEU A 391 17.41 -0.23 11.74
C LEU A 391 17.14 -1.72 11.97
N TYR A 392 16.10 -2.06 12.73
CA TYR A 392 15.60 -3.43 12.90
C TYR A 392 15.10 -4.03 11.57
N SER A 393 14.40 -3.23 10.76
CA SER A 393 13.96 -3.59 9.42
C SER A 393 15.12 -3.90 8.46
N LEU A 394 16.20 -3.09 8.46
CA LEU A 394 17.42 -3.39 7.70
C LEU A 394 18.08 -4.71 8.16
N LYS A 395 18.19 -4.93 9.48
CA LYS A 395 18.76 -6.16 10.05
C LYS A 395 17.99 -7.42 9.67
N ASN A 396 16.67 -7.33 9.54
CA ASN A 396 15.84 -8.43 9.04
C ASN A 396 15.99 -8.69 7.53
N LYS A 397 16.51 -7.74 6.74
CA LYS A 397 16.90 -8.00 5.34
C LYS A 397 18.26 -8.70 5.28
N VAL A 398 19.27 -8.17 5.98
CA VAL A 398 20.59 -8.82 6.17
C VAL A 398 20.44 -10.29 6.57
N SER A 399 19.54 -10.58 7.51
CA SER A 399 19.29 -11.93 8.03
C SER A 399 18.62 -12.91 7.04
N LYS A 400 18.17 -12.44 5.87
CA LYS A 400 17.60 -13.27 4.79
C LYS A 400 18.62 -13.62 3.70
N GLY A 401 19.73 -12.89 3.61
CA GLY A 401 20.70 -12.99 2.52
C GLY A 401 20.36 -12.10 1.33
N ASP A 402 20.98 -12.41 0.19
CA ASP A 402 20.87 -11.61 -1.04
C ASP A 402 19.55 -11.92 -1.77
N ASP A 403 18.71 -10.90 -1.95
CA ASP A 403 17.52 -10.98 -2.81
C ASP A 403 17.99 -11.08 -4.28
N MET A 404 17.65 -12.18 -4.97
CA MET A 404 18.31 -12.59 -6.23
C MET A 404 17.83 -11.88 -7.51
N ASP A 405 16.89 -10.95 -7.43
CA ASP A 405 16.32 -10.29 -8.61
C ASP A 405 17.22 -9.16 -9.16
N ALA A 406 17.37 -9.12 -10.48
CA ALA A 406 18.23 -8.17 -11.18
C ALA A 406 17.63 -6.75 -11.25
N LEU A 407 17.67 -6.03 -10.13
CA LEU A 407 17.38 -4.60 -10.06
C LEU A 407 18.49 -3.77 -10.75
N GLU A 408 18.12 -2.58 -11.22
CA GLU A 408 19.04 -1.61 -11.83
C GLU A 408 20.04 -1.09 -10.78
N ILE A 409 21.32 -1.42 -10.96
CA ILE A 409 22.41 -1.03 -10.05
C ILE A 409 22.79 0.43 -10.32
N ILE A 410 22.62 1.28 -9.31
CA ILE A 410 22.81 2.72 -9.35
C ILE A 410 24.03 3.09 -8.52
N ARG A 411 24.89 3.98 -9.03
CA ARG A 411 25.93 4.62 -8.21
C ARG A 411 25.40 5.91 -7.59
N VAL A 412 25.55 6.03 -6.28
CA VAL A 412 25.16 7.23 -5.53
C VAL A 412 26.31 8.21 -5.48
N THR A 413 26.03 9.50 -5.58
CA THR A 413 27.04 10.54 -5.32
C THR A 413 27.65 10.35 -3.92
N PRO A 414 28.98 10.18 -3.80
CA PRO A 414 29.67 10.04 -2.51
C PRO A 414 29.33 11.16 -1.52
N TYR A 415 29.33 10.84 -0.23
CA TYR A 415 29.15 11.80 0.86
C TYR A 415 27.79 12.52 0.89
N THR A 416 26.78 11.92 0.24
CA THR A 416 25.38 12.34 0.35
C THR A 416 24.62 11.46 1.35
N ASN A 417 23.43 11.90 1.77
CA ASN A 417 22.50 11.05 2.51
C ASN A 417 21.74 10.12 1.54
N PRO A 418 21.85 8.79 1.69
CA PRO A 418 21.10 7.84 0.86
C PRO A 418 19.59 7.82 1.15
N TYR A 419 19.15 8.25 2.33
CA TYR A 419 17.75 8.24 2.78
C TYR A 419 17.21 9.67 3.07
N PRO A 420 17.17 10.60 2.08
CA PRO A 420 16.88 12.04 2.30
C PRO A 420 15.44 12.36 2.73
N LYS A 421 14.53 11.38 2.73
CA LYS A 421 13.15 11.52 3.22
C LYS A 421 12.99 11.18 4.72
N THR A 422 14.01 10.57 5.32
CA THR A 422 13.91 9.90 6.63
C THR A 422 15.00 10.37 7.59
N PHE A 423 16.21 10.60 7.08
CA PHE A 423 17.36 11.09 7.84
C PHE A 423 17.75 12.49 7.33
N ASN A 424 18.49 13.25 8.14
CA ASN A 424 19.26 14.41 7.67
C ASN A 424 20.63 13.96 7.14
N THR A 425 21.45 14.86 6.58
CA THR A 425 22.80 14.50 6.10
C THR A 425 23.84 14.80 7.19
N ILE A 426 24.64 13.81 7.60
CA ILE A 426 25.74 14.04 8.55
C ILE A 426 26.70 15.08 7.96
N GLN A 427 27.00 16.14 8.71
CA GLN A 427 27.83 17.24 8.25
C GLN A 427 29.31 16.83 8.18
N THR A 428 29.89 16.89 6.99
CA THR A 428 31.31 16.57 6.71
C THR A 428 32.27 17.73 6.97
N ASN A 429 31.78 18.97 7.05
CA ASN A 429 32.60 20.16 7.29
C ASN A 429 31.82 21.21 8.09
N LEU A 430 32.34 21.61 9.26
CA LEU A 430 31.97 22.82 9.98
C LEU A 430 33.09 23.19 10.99
N SER A 431 33.03 24.40 11.54
CA SER A 431 34.16 25.15 12.11
C SER A 431 34.92 24.46 13.26
N ASN A 432 36.18 24.92 13.42
CA ASN A 432 37.31 24.41 14.23
C ASN A 432 37.08 24.02 15.71
N ASN A 433 35.86 24.09 16.26
CA ASN A 433 35.52 23.77 17.65
C ASN A 433 34.47 22.64 17.75
N THR A 434 34.46 21.69 16.80
CA THR A 434 33.63 20.47 16.86
C THR A 434 34.51 19.23 16.93
N ASP A 435 34.08 18.21 17.66
CA ASP A 435 34.83 16.96 17.81
C ASP A 435 34.82 16.18 16.48
N GLN A 436 35.91 16.30 15.73
CA GLN A 436 36.07 15.70 14.41
C GLN A 436 36.55 14.25 14.51
N LEU A 437 35.77 13.34 13.93
CA LEU A 437 36.05 11.91 13.87
C LEU A 437 36.40 11.49 12.44
N GLU A 438 37.59 10.92 12.21
CA GLU A 438 37.92 10.30 10.93
C GLU A 438 37.28 8.90 10.86
N VAL A 439 36.41 8.67 9.88
CA VAL A 439 35.83 7.34 9.63
C VAL A 439 36.33 6.78 8.31
N THR A 440 36.94 5.60 8.37
CA THR A 440 37.54 4.88 7.23
C THR A 440 36.72 3.62 6.92
N ASN A 441 36.31 3.48 5.67
CA ASN A 441 35.55 2.34 5.19
C ASN A 441 36.46 1.24 4.60
N SER A 442 37.04 0.41 5.47
CA SER A 442 37.86 -0.75 5.09
C SER A 442 37.03 -1.99 4.72
N THR A 443 35.69 -1.90 4.55
CA THR A 443 34.80 -3.06 4.39
C THR A 443 34.84 -3.77 3.03
N GLN A 444 35.54 -3.20 2.04
CA GLN A 444 35.49 -3.56 0.60
C GLN A 444 34.12 -3.35 -0.08
N LYS A 445 33.12 -2.85 0.66
CA LYS A 445 31.74 -2.60 0.25
C LYS A 445 31.44 -1.10 0.36
N GLU A 446 30.33 -0.62 -0.21
CA GLU A 446 29.84 0.73 0.12
C GLU A 446 29.29 0.73 1.56
N LEU A 447 29.48 1.83 2.29
CA LEU A 447 29.12 1.95 3.71
C LEU A 447 28.16 3.11 3.93
N ILE A 448 27.01 2.82 4.54
CA ILE A 448 26.10 3.82 5.08
C ILE A 448 26.32 3.90 6.59
N ILE A 449 26.57 5.10 7.08
CA ILE A 449 26.60 5.40 8.52
C ILE A 449 25.28 6.04 8.90
N PHE A 450 24.69 5.55 9.99
CA PHE A 450 23.58 6.20 10.69
C PHE A 450 24.11 6.81 12.00
N LYS A 451 23.66 8.03 12.29
CA LYS A 451 23.88 8.75 13.55
C LYS A 451 22.52 9.16 14.12
N LEU A 452 22.36 9.03 15.43
CA LEU A 452 21.19 9.45 16.19
C LEU A 452 21.67 10.34 17.33
N GLN A 453 21.23 11.61 17.36
CA GLN A 453 21.61 12.58 18.39
C GLN A 453 20.40 13.45 18.78
N ASN A 454 19.94 13.37 20.03
CA ASN A 454 18.88 14.23 20.58
C ASN A 454 17.57 14.26 19.74
N GLY A 455 17.18 13.12 19.15
CA GLY A 455 16.02 13.03 18.25
C GLY A 455 16.26 13.52 16.81
N VAL A 456 17.49 13.94 16.49
CA VAL A 456 17.95 14.19 15.13
C VAL A 456 18.65 12.95 14.62
N ASP A 457 17.99 12.25 13.69
CA ASP A 457 18.56 11.12 12.98
C ASP A 457 19.19 11.60 11.66
N GLU A 458 20.44 11.20 11.43
CA GLU A 458 21.28 11.59 10.30
C GLU A 458 21.90 10.36 9.60
N ALA A 459 22.17 10.46 8.31
CA ALA A 459 22.87 9.41 7.56
C ALA A 459 23.80 9.98 6.46
N ILE A 460 24.80 9.19 6.07
CA ILE A 460 25.72 9.48 4.96
C ILE A 460 26.23 8.19 4.32
N ILE A 461 26.49 8.20 3.01
CA ILE A 461 27.19 7.11 2.30
C ILE A 461 28.67 7.45 2.07
N ILE A 462 29.54 6.49 2.35
CA ILE A 462 30.98 6.51 2.10
C ILE A 462 31.29 5.41 1.06
N PRO A 463 32.02 5.72 -0.03
CA PRO A 463 32.46 4.72 -1.00
C PRO A 463 33.30 3.61 -0.36
N LYS A 464 33.43 2.47 -1.05
CA LYS A 464 34.36 1.41 -0.64
C LYS A 464 35.81 1.93 -0.60
N GLU A 465 36.56 1.50 0.41
CA GLU A 465 38.00 1.78 0.58
C GLU A 465 38.35 3.29 0.71
N ASP A 466 37.35 4.14 0.98
CA ASP A 466 37.47 5.58 1.11
C ASP A 466 37.24 6.05 2.57
N LYS A 467 37.53 7.31 2.88
CA LYS A 467 37.44 7.87 4.23
C LYS A 467 36.98 9.33 4.26
N THR A 468 36.36 9.73 5.36
CA THR A 468 35.91 11.11 5.56
C THR A 468 35.97 11.53 7.02
N VAL A 469 35.93 12.84 7.26
CA VAL A 469 35.81 13.43 8.60
C VAL A 469 34.35 13.81 8.84
N LEU A 470 33.83 13.46 10.01
CA LEU A 470 32.42 13.64 10.37
C LEU A 470 32.30 14.28 11.76
N ASN A 471 31.26 15.10 11.92
CA ASN A 471 30.94 15.77 13.19
C ASN A 471 30.17 14.83 14.14
N PHE A 472 30.88 14.26 15.10
CA PHE A 472 30.33 13.40 16.15
C PHE A 472 30.55 14.02 17.52
N LYS A 473 29.71 13.68 18.50
CA LYS A 473 29.83 14.17 19.88
C LYS A 473 29.63 13.05 20.89
N GLN A 474 30.01 13.31 22.14
CA GLN A 474 29.68 12.43 23.26
C GLN A 474 28.15 12.28 23.38
N GLY A 475 27.69 11.04 23.53
CA GLY A 475 26.26 10.67 23.57
C GLY A 475 25.66 10.29 22.21
N ASP A 476 26.35 10.53 21.08
CA ASP A 476 25.86 10.12 19.76
C ASP A 476 25.74 8.59 19.69
N SER A 477 24.59 8.11 19.21
CA SER A 477 24.38 6.69 18.91
C SER A 477 24.59 6.42 17.41
N ILE A 478 25.41 5.43 17.08
CA ILE A 478 25.90 5.20 15.71
C ILE A 478 25.69 3.75 15.27
N ALA A 479 25.41 3.52 13.99
CA ALA A 479 25.32 2.21 13.38
C ALA A 479 25.89 2.20 11.95
N PHE A 480 26.46 1.06 11.56
CA PHE A 480 27.14 0.87 10.27
C PHE A 480 26.39 -0.17 9.44
N TYR A 481 25.98 0.18 8.22
CA TYR A 481 25.32 -0.71 7.27
C TYR A 481 26.13 -0.75 5.98
N ALA A 482 26.76 -1.88 5.68
CA ALA A 482 27.62 -2.06 4.50
C ALA A 482 26.96 -2.99 3.48
N GLY A 483 27.27 -2.82 2.20
CA GLY A 483 26.72 -3.67 1.15
C GLY A 483 27.22 -3.33 -0.25
N ASN A 484 26.83 -4.18 -1.20
CA ASN A 484 27.10 -4.02 -2.62
C ASN A 484 25.79 -3.77 -3.37
N ASP A 485 25.94 -3.31 -4.62
CA ASP A 485 24.87 -3.18 -5.60
C ASP A 485 23.71 -2.31 -5.05
N PHE A 486 24.00 -1.02 -4.84
CA PHE A 486 23.02 -0.01 -4.43
C PHE A 486 21.95 0.18 -5.50
N THR A 487 20.70 0.36 -5.06
CA THR A 487 19.50 0.51 -5.90
C THR A 487 18.54 1.51 -5.27
N SER A 488 17.69 2.18 -6.07
CA SER A 488 16.73 3.17 -5.56
C SER A 488 15.44 2.53 -5.00
N SER A 489 15.59 1.63 -4.02
CA SER A 489 14.47 0.98 -3.33
C SER A 489 13.91 1.83 -2.17
N LYS A 490 12.65 1.58 -1.78
CA LYS A 490 11.95 2.33 -0.72
C LYS A 490 12.29 1.91 0.73
N PHE A 491 13.24 0.99 0.94
CA PHE A 491 13.41 0.32 2.25
C PHE A 491 14.87 -0.01 2.61
N SER A 492 15.65 -0.46 1.64
CA SER A 492 17.07 -0.82 1.79
C SER A 492 17.72 -0.70 0.43
N HIS A 493 18.76 0.11 0.32
CA HIS A 493 19.36 0.39 -0.98
C HIS A 493 20.31 -0.70 -1.48
N PHE A 494 21.11 -1.31 -0.62
CA PHE A 494 21.98 -2.43 -1.01
C PHE A 494 21.16 -3.69 -1.31
N THR A 495 21.51 -4.39 -2.37
CA THR A 495 20.88 -5.67 -2.74
C THR A 495 21.73 -6.86 -2.35
N ARG A 496 23.07 -6.76 -2.44
CA ARG A 496 23.99 -7.89 -2.21
C ARG A 496 24.98 -7.69 -1.06
N ALA A 497 25.44 -8.81 -0.52
CA ALA A 497 26.46 -8.90 0.53
C ALA A 497 26.23 -7.93 1.70
N GLN A 498 24.99 -7.83 2.16
CA GLN A 498 24.56 -6.81 3.13
C GLN A 498 25.00 -7.17 4.56
N ASP A 499 25.49 -6.19 5.33
CA ASP A 499 25.90 -6.32 6.73
C ASP A 499 25.41 -5.14 7.56
N ILE A 500 24.93 -5.36 8.79
CA ILE A 500 24.61 -4.27 9.73
C ILE A 500 25.20 -4.51 11.12
N SER A 501 25.84 -3.48 11.69
CA SER A 501 26.34 -3.51 13.06
C SER A 501 25.22 -3.39 14.09
N ASN A 502 25.54 -3.67 15.34
CA ASN A 502 24.78 -3.18 16.49
C ASN A 502 24.97 -1.66 16.64
N ILE A 503 24.15 -1.03 17.49
CA ILE A 503 24.25 0.40 17.78
C ILE A 503 25.31 0.61 18.88
N TYR A 504 26.16 1.63 18.70
CA TYR A 504 27.18 2.04 19.65
C TYR A 504 26.93 3.47 20.11
N GLU A 505 27.03 3.73 21.42
CA GLU A 505 26.93 5.05 22.01
C GLU A 505 28.34 5.60 22.27
N ILE A 506 28.70 6.75 21.70
CA ILE A 506 30.03 7.35 21.89
C ILE A 506 30.14 7.89 23.33
N LYS A 507 31.14 7.38 24.08
CA LYS A 507 31.35 7.70 25.50
C LYS A 507 32.43 8.73 25.74
N SER A 508 33.45 8.79 24.89
CA SER A 508 34.42 9.89 24.86
C SER A 508 35.06 9.98 23.47
N LEU A 509 35.26 11.21 22.99
CA LEU A 509 36.15 11.53 21.88
C LEU A 509 37.39 12.23 22.44
N SER A 510 38.54 12.06 21.79
CA SER A 510 39.71 12.92 22.00
C SER A 510 40.32 13.34 20.66
N THR A 511 41.37 14.15 20.70
CA THR A 511 41.96 14.71 19.48
C THR A 511 42.49 13.61 18.54
N ALA A 512 42.15 13.76 17.25
CA ALA A 512 42.37 12.76 16.21
C ALA A 512 41.73 11.38 16.50
N ALA A 513 40.54 11.36 17.10
CA ALA A 513 39.66 10.19 17.17
C ALA A 513 39.42 9.56 15.78
N LYS A 514 39.38 8.22 15.72
CA LYS A 514 39.11 7.46 14.47
C LYS A 514 38.25 6.23 14.69
N ILE A 515 37.43 5.91 13.69
CA ILE A 515 36.80 4.60 13.52
C ILE A 515 37.25 4.01 12.18
N GLU A 516 37.87 2.83 12.21
CA GLU A 516 38.05 2.01 11.03
C GLU A 516 37.01 0.88 11.04
N VAL A 517 36.13 0.86 10.03
CA VAL A 517 35.10 -0.16 9.83
C VAL A 517 35.69 -1.24 8.92
N LEU A 518 36.04 -2.38 9.49
CA LEU A 518 36.66 -3.51 8.79
C LEU A 518 35.58 -4.45 8.22
N PRO A 519 35.94 -5.37 7.29
CA PRO A 519 34.99 -6.35 6.78
C PRO A 519 34.39 -7.18 7.92
N PHE A 520 33.07 -7.35 7.89
CA PHE A 520 32.36 -8.18 8.87
C PHE A 520 32.75 -9.65 8.66
N LYS A 521 32.84 -10.41 9.75
CA LYS A 521 33.38 -11.78 9.75
C LYS A 521 32.29 -12.81 10.02
N ASP A 522 32.16 -13.83 9.17
CA ASP A 522 31.24 -14.94 9.42
C ASP A 522 31.59 -15.68 10.72
N ASN A 523 30.68 -15.66 11.69
CA ASN A 523 30.87 -16.36 12.96
C ASN A 523 30.49 -17.85 12.87
N SER A 524 31.05 -18.55 11.89
CA SER A 524 30.86 -19.98 11.65
C SER A 524 31.42 -20.88 12.76
N GLY A 525 32.29 -20.34 13.63
CA GLY A 525 33.01 -21.10 14.66
C GLY A 525 32.34 -21.25 16.03
N SER A 526 31.34 -20.43 16.39
CA SER A 526 30.91 -20.28 17.81
C SER A 526 29.53 -20.84 18.19
N ALA A 527 28.79 -21.50 17.30
CA ALA A 527 27.43 -21.97 17.58
C ALA A 527 27.14 -23.39 17.06
N LYS A 528 26.85 -24.34 17.96
CA LYS A 528 26.47 -25.74 17.62
C LYS A 528 25.02 -25.88 17.10
N SER A 529 24.43 -24.84 16.56
CA SER A 529 23.07 -24.83 15.97
C SER A 529 23.11 -24.31 14.53
N THR A 530 23.25 -25.25 13.59
CA THR A 530 23.27 -25.00 12.15
C THR A 530 21.92 -24.46 11.65
N LYS A 531 21.78 -23.12 11.60
CA LYS A 531 20.73 -22.45 10.80
C LYS A 531 20.92 -20.96 10.51
N PHE A 532 21.83 -20.26 11.20
CA PHE A 532 22.01 -18.82 11.02
C PHE A 532 23.49 -18.46 10.84
N HIS A 533 23.83 -17.93 9.67
CA HIS A 533 25.05 -17.13 9.52
C HIS A 533 24.82 -15.82 10.30
N ARG A 534 25.77 -15.46 11.14
CA ARG A 534 25.82 -14.16 11.80
C ARG A 534 27.16 -13.55 11.47
N SER A 535 27.16 -12.51 10.65
CA SER A 535 28.34 -11.69 10.46
C SER A 535 28.59 -10.89 11.75
N VAL A 536 29.85 -10.89 12.18
CA VAL A 536 30.32 -10.17 13.36
C VAL A 536 31.05 -8.92 12.87
N GLU A 537 30.48 -7.79 13.25
CA GLU A 537 31.07 -6.46 13.15
C GLU A 537 32.52 -6.43 13.64
N SER A 538 33.39 -5.76 12.87
CA SER A 538 34.81 -5.62 13.19
C SER A 538 35.16 -4.13 13.14
N LEU A 539 35.11 -3.47 14.29
CA LEU A 539 35.47 -2.06 14.44
C LEU A 539 36.82 -1.92 15.12
N LYS A 540 37.67 -1.02 14.62
CA LYS A 540 38.93 -0.62 15.25
C LYS A 540 38.84 0.86 15.62
N LEU A 541 38.63 1.10 16.90
CA LEU A 541 38.52 2.44 17.49
C LEU A 541 39.91 2.94 17.88
N GLN A 542 40.19 4.22 17.65
CA GLN A 542 41.43 4.90 18.06
C GLN A 542 41.05 6.25 18.68
N ASN A 543 41.64 6.62 19.81
CA ASN A 543 41.37 7.89 20.51
C ASN A 543 39.86 8.16 20.75
N LEU A 544 39.10 7.08 20.97
CA LEU A 544 37.64 7.07 21.06
C LEU A 544 37.20 5.91 21.96
N GLU A 545 36.24 6.16 22.87
CA GLU A 545 35.51 5.11 23.58
C GLU A 545 34.06 5.05 23.07
N ALA A 546 33.58 3.86 22.71
CA ALA A 546 32.20 3.65 22.30
C ALA A 546 31.59 2.41 22.98
N LYS A 547 30.46 2.60 23.66
CA LYS A 547 29.73 1.54 24.35
C LYS A 547 28.74 0.88 23.38
N LYS A 548 28.95 -0.40 23.07
CA LYS A 548 27.93 -1.22 22.39
C LYS A 548 26.65 -1.27 23.24
N LEU A 549 25.51 -0.90 22.64
CA LEU A 549 24.20 -0.96 23.27
C LEU A 549 23.61 -2.38 23.25
N LYS A 550 22.39 -2.55 23.76
CA LYS A 550 21.62 -3.79 23.58
C LYS A 550 21.52 -4.12 22.07
N PRO A 551 21.38 -5.40 21.67
CA PRO A 551 21.09 -5.75 20.28
C PRO A 551 19.85 -5.03 19.74
N ILE A 552 19.84 -4.73 18.44
CA ILE A 552 18.76 -3.98 17.78
C ILE A 552 17.38 -4.67 17.98
N GLU A 553 17.35 -5.99 18.07
CA GLU A 553 16.16 -6.80 18.39
C GLU A 553 15.62 -6.48 19.79
N SER A 554 16.51 -6.32 20.77
CA SER A 554 16.14 -5.96 22.14
C SER A 554 15.73 -4.49 22.24
N LEU A 555 16.43 -3.58 21.55
CA LEU A 555 16.05 -2.17 21.47
C LEU A 555 14.69 -1.98 20.79
N TYR A 556 14.41 -2.74 19.72
CA TYR A 556 13.10 -2.74 19.07
C TYR A 556 12.01 -3.35 19.96
N THR A 557 12.33 -4.39 20.75
CA THR A 557 11.40 -4.94 21.75
C THR A 557 11.10 -3.92 22.84
N ASP A 558 12.12 -3.26 23.39
CA ASP A 558 11.95 -2.22 24.41
C ASP A 558 11.09 -1.06 23.87
N PHE A 559 11.39 -0.57 22.66
CA PHE A 559 10.64 0.48 21.95
C PHE A 559 9.18 0.09 21.67
N TYR A 560 8.96 -1.12 21.15
CA TYR A 560 7.61 -1.61 20.86
C TYR A 560 6.80 -1.76 22.15
N ASN A 561 7.40 -2.29 23.20
CA ASN A 561 6.74 -2.41 24.51
C ASN A 561 6.47 -1.04 25.14
N SER A 562 7.31 -0.02 24.94
CA SER A 562 7.02 1.33 25.47
C SER A 562 5.87 2.04 24.76
N LEU A 563 5.57 1.69 23.50
CA LEU A 563 4.49 2.28 22.71
C LEU A 563 3.18 1.47 22.76
N TYR A 564 3.27 0.14 22.83
CA TYR A 564 2.13 -0.78 22.67
C TYR A 564 1.96 -1.78 23.81
N GLY A 565 2.86 -1.80 24.80
CA GLY A 565 2.79 -2.67 25.97
C GLY A 565 2.01 -2.03 27.13
N LYS A 566 0.74 -2.39 27.26
CA LYS A 566 -0.09 -2.23 28.46
C LYS A 566 -0.87 -3.51 28.71
#